data_AF-A0A132MUW0-F1
#
_entry.id   AF-A0A132MUW0-F1
#
_cell.length_a   1.000
_cell.length_b   1.000
_cell.length_c   1.000
_cell.angle_alpha   90.00
_cell.angle_beta   90.00
_cell.angle_gamma   90.00
#
_symmetry.space_group_name_H-M   'P 1'
#
loop_
_entity.id
_entity.type
_entity.pdbx_description
1 polymer ?
#
loop_
_entity_poly.entity_id
_entity_poly.type
_entity_poly.pdbx_seq_one_letter_code
_entity_poly.pdbx_strand_id
1 'polypeptide(L)' 'MNPFAPVPRDTVCTFVYGGPQTATVTGFWNGRSVDANFNRVGGCEIARWDAIAPVIDPLHAE' A
#
# COMPACT_ATOMS: atom_id res chain seq x y z
N MET A 1 8.08 -11.61 3.73
CA MET A 1 6.91 -10.73 3.92
C MET A 1 6.20 -10.57 2.58
N ASN A 2 4.88 -10.45 2.55
CA ASN A 2 4.12 -10.13 1.33
C ASN A 2 3.80 -8.63 1.35
N PRO A 3 4.49 -7.77 0.58
CA PRO A 3 4.25 -6.33 0.59
C PRO A 3 2.87 -5.95 0.03
N PHE A 4 2.23 -6.87 -0.70
CA PHE A 4 0.91 -6.66 -1.30
C PHE A 4 -0.25 -7.10 -0.41
N ALA A 5 0.01 -7.73 0.74
CA ALA A 5 -1.06 -8.12 1.66
C ALA A 5 -1.80 -6.89 2.20
N PRO A 6 -3.14 -6.94 2.35
CA PRO A 6 -3.91 -5.83 2.90
C PRO A 6 -3.63 -5.63 4.39
N VAL A 7 -3.94 -4.44 4.91
CA VAL A 7 -3.97 -4.20 6.35
C VAL A 7 -5.06 -5.10 6.98
N PRO A 8 -4.76 -5.88 8.03
CA PRO A 8 -5.78 -6.65 8.74
C PRO A 8 -6.88 -5.74 9.28
N ARG A 9 -8.15 -6.17 9.16
CA ARG A 9 -9.33 -5.34 9.48
C ARG A 9 -9.35 -4.78 10.90
N ASP A 10 -8.80 -5.53 11.86
CA ASP A 10 -8.81 -5.16 13.28
C ASP A 10 -7.53 -4.42 13.71
N THR A 11 -6.71 -3.99 12.75
CA THR A 11 -5.50 -3.21 13.04
C THR A 11 -5.90 -1.82 13.53
N VAL A 12 -5.38 -1.41 14.68
CA VAL A 12 -5.55 -0.04 15.17
C VAL A 12 -4.68 0.89 14.32
N CYS A 13 -5.32 1.80 13.59
CA CYS A 13 -4.68 2.75 12.69
C CYS A 13 -5.08 4.18 13.04
N THR A 14 -4.19 5.13 12.80
CA THR A 14 -4.51 6.56 12.96
C THR A 14 -5.49 7.03 11.89
N PHE A 15 -6.28 8.06 12.19
CA PHE A 15 -7.20 8.71 11.25
C PHE A 15 -6.51 9.85 10.48
N VAL A 16 -5.41 9.54 9.79
CA VAL A 16 -4.66 10.51 8.98
C VAL A 16 -5.09 10.42 7.53
N TYR A 17 -5.35 11.57 6.91
CA TYR A 17 -5.54 11.66 5.46
C TYR A 17 -4.23 12.10 4.81
N GLY A 18 -3.55 11.18 4.11
CA GLY A 18 -2.26 11.40 3.46
C GLY A 18 -2.35 12.00 2.05
N GLY A 19 -3.54 12.02 1.45
CA GLY A 19 -3.80 12.59 0.13
C GLY A 19 -4.74 11.73 -0.73
N PRO A 20 -5.11 12.21 -1.93
CA PRO A 20 -6.09 11.55 -2.79
C PRO A 20 -5.52 10.37 -3.59
N GLN A 21 -4.22 10.09 -3.48
CA GLN A 21 -3.56 9.08 -4.29
C GLN A 21 -4.13 7.68 -4.03
N THR A 22 -4.31 6.94 -5.11
CA THR A 22 -4.69 5.53 -5.12
C THR A 22 -3.84 4.79 -6.13
N ALA A 23 -3.61 3.50 -5.91
CA ALA A 23 -2.89 2.65 -6.85
C ALA A 23 -3.47 1.23 -6.86
N THR A 24 -3.42 0.59 -8.02
CA THR A 24 -3.75 -0.82 -8.19
C THR A 24 -2.54 -1.52 -8.77
N VAL A 25 -2.07 -2.56 -8.08
CA VAL A 25 -0.95 -3.40 -8.51
C VAL A 25 -1.48 -4.77 -8.89
N THR A 26 -1.22 -5.17 -10.14
CA THR A 26 -1.53 -6.51 -10.65
C THR A 26 -0.26 -7.19 -11.16
N GLY A 27 -0.18 -8.52 -11.05
CA GLY A 27 0.96 -9.28 -11.57
C GLY A 27 1.26 -10.55 -10.78
N PHE A 28 2.55 -10.90 -10.70
CA PHE A 28 3.02 -12.06 -9.93
C PHE A 28 4.15 -11.66 -8.99
N TRP A 29 4.05 -12.11 -7.73
CA TRP A 29 5.08 -11.92 -6.70
C TRP A 29 5.34 -13.24 -5.99
N ASN A 30 6.60 -13.69 -5.98
CA ASN A 30 7.01 -14.96 -5.37
C ASN A 30 6.11 -16.14 -5.77
N GLY A 31 5.76 -16.22 -7.07
CA GLY A 31 4.91 -17.28 -7.62
C GLY A 31 3.42 -17.17 -7.28
N ARG A 32 2.97 -16.09 -6.64
CA ARG A 32 1.56 -15.83 -6.33
C ARG A 32 1.03 -14.68 -7.18
N SER A 33 -0.18 -14.80 -7.68
CA SER A 33 -0.87 -13.69 -8.34
C SER A 33 -1.11 -12.57 -7.33
N VAL A 34 -0.87 -11.34 -7.76
CA VAL A 34 -1.13 -10.11 -7.02
C VAL A 34 -2.26 -9.39 -7.72
N ASP A 35 -3.24 -8.98 -6.92
CA ASP A 35 -4.25 -7.97 -7.24
C ASP A 35 -4.48 -7.21 -5.94
N ALA A 36 -3.88 -6.03 -5.83
CA ALA A 36 -3.80 -5.28 -4.59
C ALA A 36 -4.08 -3.80 -4.83
N ASN A 37 -5.02 -3.25 -4.06
CA ASN A 37 -5.30 -1.82 -4.03
C ASN A 37 -4.58 -1.16 -2.87
N PHE A 38 -4.16 0.08 -3.10
CA PHE A 38 -3.47 0.95 -2.15
C PHE A 38 -4.14 2.32 -2.16
N ASN A 39 -4.22 2.93 -0.98
CA ASN A 39 -4.69 4.29 -0.78
C ASN A 39 -3.88 4.94 0.35
N ARG A 40 -4.07 6.24 0.58
CA ARG A 40 -3.36 6.98 1.63
C ARG A 40 -4.31 7.45 2.73
N VAL A 41 -5.32 6.65 3.07
CA VAL A 41 -6.32 6.95 4.09
C VAL A 41 -6.10 6.05 5.31
N GLY A 42 -5.65 6.64 6.40
CA GLY A 42 -5.29 5.98 7.64
C GLY A 42 -3.81 5.61 7.71
N GLY A 43 -3.23 5.67 8.91
CA GLY A 43 -1.78 5.52 9.09
C GLY A 43 -1.21 4.18 8.61
N CYS A 44 -1.98 3.10 8.69
CA CYS A 44 -1.53 1.79 8.23
C CYS A 44 -1.48 1.69 6.70
N GLU A 45 -2.45 2.27 5.98
CA GLU A 45 -2.44 2.28 4.52
C GLU A 45 -1.35 3.22 3.99
N ILE A 46 -1.09 4.34 4.67
CA ILE A 46 0.05 5.20 4.36
C ILE A 46 1.37 4.44 4.53
N ALA A 47 1.59 3.76 5.66
CA ALA A 47 2.80 2.97 5.86
C ALA A 47 2.95 1.84 4.82
N ARG A 48 1.84 1.23 4.42
CA ARG A 48 1.80 0.20 3.38
C ARG A 48 2.10 0.77 1.99
N TRP A 49 1.65 1.99 1.69
CA TRP A 49 2.01 2.75 0.49
C TRP A 49 3.51 3.01 0.44
N ASP A 50 4.07 3.57 1.50
CA ASP A 50 5.49 3.96 1.57
C ASP A 50 6.40 2.73 1.39
N ALA A 51 6.00 1.56 1.92
CA ALA A 51 6.73 0.31 1.76
C ALA A 51 6.84 -0.19 0.30
N ILE A 52 5.98 0.30 -0.61
CA ILE A 52 6.04 -0.02 -2.04
C ILE A 52 6.14 1.22 -2.94
N ALA A 53 6.43 2.39 -2.38
CA ALA A 53 6.55 3.65 -3.12
C ALA A 53 7.46 3.55 -4.36
N PRO A 54 8.60 2.83 -4.36
CA PRO A 54 9.40 2.67 -5.58
C PRO A 54 8.65 2.03 -6.76
N VAL A 55 7.55 1.30 -6.51
CA VAL A 55 6.73 0.65 -7.53
C VAL A 55 5.59 1.55 -7.99
N ILE A 56 4.94 2.27 -7.07
CA ILE A 56 3.67 2.98 -7.34
C ILE A 56 3.78 4.50 -7.30
N ASP A 57 4.87 5.04 -6.77
CA ASP A 57 5.08 6.46 -6.56
C ASP A 57 6.58 6.84 -6.64
N PRO A 58 7.21 6.64 -7.81
CA PRO A 58 8.67 6.78 -7.96
C PRO A 58 9.18 8.22 -7.76
N LEU A 59 8.30 9.21 -7.70
CA LEU A 59 8.66 10.61 -7.42
C LEU A 59 8.73 10.92 -5.91
N HIS A 60 8.20 10.03 -5.06
CA HIS A 60 8.16 10.16 -3.60
C HIS A 60 8.92 9.05 -2.86
N ALA A 61 9.73 8.26 -3.58
CA ALA A 61 10.63 7.27 -2.98
C ALA A 61 11.91 7.97 -2.48
N GLU A 62 11.89 8.45 -1.23
CA GLU A 62 13.04 9.03 -0.52
C GLU A 62 13.73 8.01 0.40
#